data_AF-A0AAD9FYL6-F1
#
_entry.id   AF-A0AAD9FYL6-F1
#
_cell.length_a   1.000
_cell.length_b   1.000
_cell.length_c   1.000
_cell.angle_alpha   90.00
_cell.angle_beta   90.00
_cell.angle_gamma   90.00
#
_symmetry.space_group_name_H-M   'P 1'
#
loop_
_entity.id
_entity.type
_entity.pdbx_description
1 polymer ?
#
loop_
_entity_poly.entity_id
_entity_poly.type
_entity_poly.pdbx_seq_one_letter_code
_entity_poly.pdbx_strand_id
1 'polypeptide(L)'
;MLIETSKPSAEFYVLSPEELKVHLPSIPFEDAKAAVDYVSTKPLPAGTTRSSEQLLLAIDCEMCRTTKGVELTRLTLVDASEKVLLDEYVRPKNPIVDYCTQYSGITCEIMEATTMRLADIQDKFLALVPAEAILVGHSIENDLQALRVLHRRVIDTVCMYPHPKGPPFRSALRFLTNQFLNRAIQTGTDGHCSVEDAVATLQLAQLKIKHGPTFPSIEHEYKQKKVVNEMARAKKSVLIVDSQRACRSLSGGVACIIPREEPAEVVQTVVHQLTTGFPPHLTWARIRGGKRSDIVAYMQKIKTSLPENSCLVAVLSGDTNDLRALHKRRTARTDPRSSLMWDKKQQEALDSTAMAAQTGLVHICLH
;
A
#
# COMPACT_ATOMS: atom_id res chain seq x y z
N MET A 1 3.67 16.90 -32.60
CA MET A 1 4.09 15.51 -32.29
C MET A 1 4.63 15.50 -30.87
N LEU A 2 3.81 15.07 -29.91
CA LEU A 2 4.32 14.73 -28.58
C LEU A 2 5.15 13.46 -28.76
N ILE A 3 6.43 13.54 -28.44
CA ILE A 3 7.32 12.37 -28.40
C ILE A 3 6.69 11.41 -27.40
N GLU A 4 6.19 10.26 -27.87
CA GLU A 4 5.92 9.12 -27.01
C GLU A 4 7.24 8.79 -26.32
N THR A 5 7.41 9.27 -25.08
CA THR A 5 8.52 8.83 -24.25
C THR A 5 8.35 7.33 -24.09
N SER A 6 9.28 6.56 -24.67
CA SER A 6 9.29 5.11 -24.58
C SER A 6 9.05 4.71 -23.13
N LYS A 7 7.98 3.94 -22.89
CA LYS A 7 7.62 3.51 -21.54
C LYS A 7 8.83 2.82 -20.90
N PRO A 8 9.12 3.08 -19.61
CA PRO A 8 10.33 2.56 -18.99
C PRO A 8 10.30 1.02 -18.92
N SER A 9 11.46 0.40 -19.14
CA SER A 9 11.66 -1.03 -18.96
C SER A 9 11.65 -1.42 -17.47
N ALA A 10 11.75 -2.72 -17.17
CA ALA A 10 11.87 -3.23 -15.80
C ALA A 10 13.04 -2.59 -15.02
N GLU A 11 14.14 -2.25 -15.70
CA GLU A 11 15.31 -1.56 -15.11
C GLU A 11 14.96 -0.28 -14.35
N PHE A 12 13.91 0.43 -14.79
CA PHE A 12 13.48 1.65 -14.13
C PHE A 12 12.97 1.41 -12.70
N TYR A 13 12.48 0.21 -12.40
CA TYR A 13 11.91 -0.14 -11.11
C TYR A 13 12.87 -0.90 -10.20
N VAL A 14 14.06 -1.26 -10.71
CA VAL A 14 15.10 -1.89 -9.89
C VAL A 14 15.57 -0.89 -8.84
N LEU A 15 15.58 -1.32 -7.58
CA LEU A 15 15.99 -0.50 -6.45
C LEU A 15 17.46 -0.09 -6.58
N SER A 16 17.76 1.19 -6.33
CA SER A 16 19.13 1.68 -6.23
C SER A 16 19.84 1.14 -4.98
N PRO A 17 21.19 1.21 -4.89
CA PRO A 17 21.91 0.84 -3.68
C PRO A 17 21.43 1.57 -2.41
N GLU A 18 21.01 2.82 -2.53
CA GLU A 18 20.44 3.61 -1.44
C GLU A 18 19.03 3.13 -1.07
N GLU A 19 18.19 2.85 -2.07
CA GLU A 19 16.85 2.33 -1.87
C GLU A 19 16.87 0.94 -1.23
N LEU A 20 17.82 0.07 -1.61
CA LEU A 20 18.04 -1.23 -0.96
C LEU A 20 18.32 -1.08 0.54
N LYS A 21 19.14 -0.10 0.94
CA LYS A 21 19.45 0.16 2.36
C LYS A 21 18.22 0.61 3.15
N VAL A 22 17.32 1.36 2.50
CA VAL A 22 16.11 1.89 3.13
C VAL A 22 15.00 0.82 3.20
N HIS A 23 14.82 0.04 2.13
CA HIS A 23 13.71 -0.89 2.00
C HIS A 23 14.02 -2.30 2.50
N LEU A 24 15.29 -2.72 2.48
CA LEU A 24 15.77 -4.02 2.97
C LEU A 24 16.85 -3.83 4.06
N PRO A 25 16.57 -3.07 5.15
CA PRO A 25 17.57 -2.75 6.17
C PRO A 25 18.13 -3.97 6.91
N SER A 26 17.41 -5.11 6.92
CA SER A 26 17.81 -6.35 7.58
C SER A 26 18.78 -7.20 6.75
N ILE A 27 18.95 -6.88 5.47
CA ILE A 27 19.84 -7.61 4.57
C ILE A 27 21.26 -7.00 4.63
N PRO A 28 22.29 -7.78 5.01
CA PRO A 28 23.63 -7.25 5.25
C PRO A 28 24.43 -7.05 3.96
N PHE A 29 23.96 -6.16 3.06
CA PHE A 29 24.64 -5.93 1.78
C PHE A 29 26.09 -5.42 1.92
N GLU A 30 26.37 -4.65 2.97
CA GLU A 30 27.67 -3.99 3.21
C GLU A 30 28.39 -4.49 4.48
N ASP A 31 27.71 -5.26 5.35
CA ASP A 31 28.31 -5.79 6.58
C ASP A 31 28.90 -7.18 6.31
N ALA A 32 30.21 -7.21 6.04
CA ALA A 32 30.93 -8.45 5.77
C ALA A 32 30.85 -9.48 6.91
N LYS A 33 30.67 -9.06 8.18
CA LYS A 33 30.56 -10.00 9.31
C LYS A 33 29.17 -10.62 9.36
N ALA A 34 28.13 -9.82 9.15
CA ALA A 34 26.76 -10.33 9.12
C ALA A 34 26.45 -11.12 7.84
N ALA A 35 27.16 -10.84 6.74
CA ALA A 35 27.03 -11.53 5.45
C ALA A 35 27.69 -12.92 5.41
N VAL A 36 28.45 -13.33 6.44
CA VAL A 36 29.15 -14.63 6.46
C VAL A 36 28.20 -15.82 6.26
N ASP A 37 26.98 -15.71 6.79
CA ASP A 37 25.96 -16.76 6.69
C ASP A 37 25.07 -16.62 5.44
N TYR A 38 25.44 -15.75 4.49
CA TYR A 38 24.69 -15.53 3.25
C TYR A 38 25.47 -15.98 2.01
N VAL A 39 24.75 -16.47 1.01
CA VAL A 39 25.29 -16.75 -0.32
C VAL A 39 24.93 -15.64 -1.31
N SER A 40 25.79 -15.34 -2.26
CA SER A 40 25.55 -14.27 -3.26
C SER A 40 25.27 -14.85 -4.64
N THR A 41 24.31 -14.27 -5.37
CA THR A 41 24.10 -14.59 -6.79
C THR A 41 25.35 -14.25 -7.60
N LYS A 42 25.72 -15.11 -8.55
CA LYS A 42 26.93 -14.98 -9.37
C LYS A 42 26.59 -14.44 -10.76
N PRO A 43 27.49 -13.66 -11.40
CA PRO A 43 27.31 -13.23 -12.79
C PRO A 43 27.11 -14.41 -13.73
N LEU A 44 26.44 -14.17 -14.85
CA LEU A 44 26.37 -15.14 -15.94
C LEU A 44 27.78 -15.57 -16.40
N PRO A 45 27.97 -16.84 -16.80
CA PRO A 45 29.24 -17.28 -17.38
C PRO A 45 29.60 -16.45 -18.60
N ALA A 46 30.89 -16.15 -18.78
CA ALA A 46 31.39 -15.36 -19.90
C ALA A 46 30.88 -15.90 -21.25
N GLY A 47 30.34 -15.02 -22.09
CA GLY A 47 29.77 -15.38 -23.39
C GLY A 47 28.31 -15.86 -23.35
N THR A 48 27.72 -16.03 -22.16
CA THR A 48 26.28 -16.33 -22.01
C THR A 48 25.50 -15.02 -21.98
N THR A 49 24.44 -14.94 -22.77
CA THR A 49 23.46 -13.84 -22.70
C THR A 49 22.07 -14.42 -22.48
N ARG A 50 21.24 -13.71 -21.72
CA ARG A 50 19.83 -14.02 -21.51
C ARG A 50 19.00 -12.80 -21.93
N SER A 51 17.81 -13.04 -22.49
CA SER A 51 16.90 -11.94 -22.81
C SER A 51 16.38 -11.26 -21.55
N SER A 52 15.80 -10.07 -21.67
CA SER A 52 15.21 -9.37 -20.53
C SER A 52 14.07 -10.17 -19.89
N GLU A 53 13.30 -10.93 -20.68
CA GLU A 53 12.24 -11.81 -20.18
C GLU A 53 12.81 -12.99 -19.39
N GLN A 54 13.93 -13.56 -19.81
CA GLN A 54 14.62 -14.65 -19.10
C GLN A 54 15.30 -14.20 -17.81
N LEU A 55 15.52 -12.90 -17.65
CA LEU A 55 16.12 -12.30 -16.46
C LEU A 55 15.07 -11.79 -15.47
N LEU A 56 13.80 -11.66 -15.85
CA LEU A 56 12.74 -11.22 -14.94
C LEU A 56 12.11 -12.44 -14.25
N LEU A 57 12.35 -12.57 -12.95
CA LEU A 57 11.92 -13.70 -12.14
C LEU A 57 11.14 -13.20 -10.92
N ALA A 58 10.08 -13.89 -10.52
CA ALA A 58 9.38 -13.57 -9.27
C ALA A 58 9.55 -14.67 -8.24
N ILE A 59 9.67 -14.26 -6.98
CA ILE A 59 9.95 -15.12 -5.83
C ILE A 59 8.88 -14.89 -4.77
N ASP A 60 8.52 -15.98 -4.09
CA ASP A 60 7.76 -15.96 -2.85
C ASP A 60 8.21 -17.13 -1.97
N CYS A 61 8.31 -16.89 -0.66
CA CYS A 61 8.68 -17.89 0.33
C CYS A 61 7.57 -18.12 1.34
N GLU A 62 7.44 -19.36 1.80
CA GLU A 62 6.73 -19.67 3.03
C GLU A 62 7.71 -19.90 4.17
N MET A 63 7.35 -19.43 5.37
CA MET A 63 8.21 -19.50 6.54
C MET A 63 7.47 -20.04 7.76
N CYS A 64 8.24 -20.54 8.72
CA CYS A 64 7.76 -20.92 10.05
C CYS A 64 8.57 -20.22 11.15
N ARG A 65 8.11 -20.32 12.39
CA ARG A 65 8.87 -19.87 13.57
C ARG A 65 9.57 -21.05 14.22
N THR A 66 10.85 -20.88 14.48
CA THR A 66 11.71 -21.84 15.17
C THR A 66 12.28 -21.23 16.45
N THR A 67 13.05 -22.02 17.19
CA THR A 67 13.78 -21.54 18.39
C THR A 67 14.84 -20.46 18.09
N LYS A 68 15.15 -20.21 16.81
CA LYS A 68 16.13 -19.19 16.37
C LYS A 68 15.52 -18.05 15.57
N GLY A 69 14.20 -18.00 15.41
CA GLY A 69 13.50 -16.96 14.68
C GLY A 69 12.69 -17.51 13.51
N VAL A 70 12.52 -16.71 12.46
CA VAL A 70 11.79 -17.12 11.26
C VAL A 70 12.75 -17.85 10.32
N GLU A 71 12.35 -19.03 9.83
CA GLU A 71 13.13 -19.84 8.88
C GLU A 71 12.29 -20.29 7.69
N LEU A 72 12.96 -20.44 6.54
CA LEU A 72 12.38 -20.87 5.28
C LEU A 72 11.81 -22.28 5.35
N THR A 73 10.61 -22.46 4.79
CA THR A 73 9.91 -23.74 4.70
C THR A 73 9.46 -24.12 3.30
N ARG A 74 9.29 -23.15 2.39
CA ARG A 74 9.05 -23.39 0.97
C ARG A 74 9.61 -22.22 0.18
N LEU A 75 10.21 -22.49 -0.97
CA LEU A 75 10.64 -21.47 -1.92
C LEU A 75 9.94 -21.71 -3.25
N THR A 76 9.35 -20.66 -3.81
CA THR A 76 8.81 -20.64 -5.17
C THR A 76 9.50 -19.59 -6.02
N LEU A 77 9.86 -19.95 -7.25
CA LEU A 77 10.44 -19.09 -8.27
C LEU A 77 9.69 -19.30 -9.59
N VAL A 78 9.20 -18.22 -10.20
CA VAL A 78 8.51 -18.24 -11.50
C VAL A 78 9.20 -17.32 -12.50
N ASP A 79 9.15 -17.68 -13.78
CA ASP A 79 9.66 -16.85 -14.87
C ASP A 79 8.65 -15.79 -15.34
N ALA A 80 9.08 -14.90 -16.24
CA ALA A 80 8.23 -13.86 -16.80
C ALA A 80 6.97 -14.36 -17.55
N SER A 81 6.91 -15.64 -17.90
CA SER A 81 5.74 -16.29 -18.53
C SER A 81 4.88 -17.04 -17.51
N GLU A 82 5.05 -16.77 -16.21
CA GLU A 82 4.33 -17.40 -15.11
C GLU A 82 4.62 -18.90 -14.95
N LYS A 83 5.68 -19.41 -15.59
CA LYS A 83 6.09 -20.81 -15.45
C LYS A 83 6.90 -20.98 -14.17
N VAL A 84 6.52 -21.97 -13.37
CA VAL A 84 7.27 -22.40 -12.18
C VAL A 84 8.62 -22.99 -12.58
N LEU A 85 9.69 -22.37 -12.10
CA LEU A 85 11.07 -22.83 -12.28
C LEU A 85 11.57 -23.64 -11.08
N LEU A 86 11.13 -23.27 -9.88
CA LEU A 86 11.48 -23.91 -8.62
C LEU A 86 10.28 -23.79 -7.68
N ASP A 87 9.84 -24.89 -7.07
CA ASP A 87 8.80 -24.89 -6.05
C ASP A 87 9.03 -26.08 -5.13
N GLU A 88 9.72 -25.85 -4.02
CA GLU A 88 10.27 -26.92 -3.19
C GLU A 88 10.13 -26.60 -1.70
N TYR A 89 9.81 -27.61 -0.91
CA TYR A 89 9.82 -27.52 0.55
C TYR A 89 11.25 -27.61 1.09
N VAL A 90 11.50 -26.87 2.17
CA VAL A 90 12.79 -26.78 2.84
C VAL A 90 12.57 -27.09 4.31
N ARG A 91 13.36 -27.98 4.88
CA ARG A 91 13.27 -28.28 6.32
C ARG A 91 14.20 -27.35 7.10
N PRO A 92 13.68 -26.55 8.04
CA PRO A 92 14.47 -25.71 8.92
C PRO A 92 15.51 -26.53 9.70
N LYS A 93 16.65 -25.89 10.00
CA LYS A 93 17.71 -26.53 10.80
C LYS A 93 17.31 -26.63 12.27
N ASN A 94 16.62 -25.62 12.78
CA ASN A 94 16.25 -25.54 14.18
C ASN A 94 14.83 -26.11 14.40
N PRO A 95 14.52 -26.57 15.63
CA PRO A 95 13.18 -27.05 15.96
C PRO A 95 12.10 -25.99 15.70
N ILE A 96 11.06 -26.39 14.97
CA ILE A 96 9.90 -25.57 14.68
C ILE A 96 9.04 -25.47 15.94
N VAL A 97 8.68 -24.25 16.32
CA VAL A 97 7.77 -23.96 17.46
C VAL A 97 6.38 -23.58 17.00
N ASP A 98 6.25 -23.05 15.78
CA ASP A 98 4.99 -22.72 15.13
C ASP A 98 5.16 -22.81 13.62
N TYR A 99 4.37 -23.68 12.97
CA TYR A 99 4.39 -23.89 11.52
C TYR A 99 3.78 -22.71 10.74
N CYS A 100 3.05 -21.82 11.42
CA CYS A 100 2.31 -20.74 10.81
C CYS A 100 1.30 -21.21 9.76
N THR A 101 0.75 -22.42 9.91
CA THR A 101 -0.08 -23.12 8.91
C THR A 101 -1.22 -22.27 8.35
N GLN A 102 -1.87 -21.45 9.17
CA GLN A 102 -2.94 -20.56 8.73
C GLN A 102 -2.51 -19.52 7.67
N TYR A 103 -1.21 -19.23 7.60
CA TYR A 103 -0.60 -18.31 6.66
C TYR A 103 0.21 -19.06 5.60
N SER A 104 0.91 -20.13 5.97
CA SER A 104 1.89 -20.79 5.10
C SER A 104 1.44 -22.10 4.44
N GLY A 105 0.36 -22.69 4.96
CA GLY A 105 -0.10 -24.03 4.58
C GLY A 105 0.87 -25.15 4.96
N ILE A 106 1.94 -24.83 5.71
CA ILE A 106 2.94 -25.80 6.14
C ILE A 106 2.41 -26.59 7.33
N THR A 107 2.56 -27.92 7.28
CA THR A 107 2.20 -28.83 8.37
C THR A 107 3.41 -29.62 8.86
N CYS A 108 3.25 -30.27 10.03
CA CYS A 108 4.27 -31.14 10.60
C CYS A 108 4.62 -32.28 9.65
N GLU A 109 3.61 -32.89 9.03
CA GLU A 109 3.76 -34.03 8.12
C GLU A 109 4.57 -33.65 6.88
N ILE A 110 4.33 -32.46 6.30
CA ILE A 110 5.11 -31.94 5.17
C ILE A 110 6.58 -31.78 5.59
N MET A 111 6.84 -31.18 6.76
CA MET A 111 8.21 -30.95 7.24
C MET A 111 8.93 -32.24 7.64
N GLU A 112 8.22 -33.26 8.12
CA GLU A 112 8.79 -34.57 8.40
C GLU A 112 9.19 -35.31 7.12
N ALA A 113 8.37 -35.22 6.07
CA ALA A 113 8.66 -35.79 4.75
C ALA A 113 9.75 -35.02 3.98
N THR A 114 10.03 -33.77 4.35
CA THR A 114 11.00 -32.90 3.65
C THR A 114 12.44 -33.20 4.08
N THR A 115 13.29 -33.55 3.10
CA THR A 115 14.72 -33.80 3.31
C THR A 115 15.61 -32.64 2.89
N MET A 116 15.14 -31.80 1.96
CA MET A 116 15.91 -30.65 1.46
C MET A 116 16.22 -29.66 2.59
N ARG A 117 17.45 -29.15 2.61
CA ARG A 117 17.93 -28.14 3.58
C ARG A 117 18.21 -26.82 2.88
N LEU A 118 18.48 -25.79 3.68
CA LEU A 118 18.75 -24.43 3.20
C LEU A 118 19.89 -24.40 2.15
N ALA A 119 20.97 -25.15 2.37
CA ALA A 119 22.09 -25.19 1.41
C ALA A 119 21.67 -25.80 0.05
N ASP A 120 20.87 -26.87 0.07
CA ASP A 120 20.42 -27.54 -1.16
C ASP A 120 19.53 -26.63 -2.01
N ILE A 121 18.60 -25.92 -1.36
CA ILE A 121 17.70 -24.99 -2.06
C ILE A 121 18.47 -23.75 -2.56
N GLN A 122 19.47 -23.28 -1.81
CA GLN A 122 20.36 -22.20 -2.24
C GLN A 122 21.13 -22.59 -3.50
N ASP A 123 21.67 -23.80 -3.58
CA ASP A 123 22.38 -24.28 -4.77
C ASP A 123 21.45 -24.35 -5.99
N LYS A 124 20.22 -24.87 -5.82
CA LYS A 124 19.19 -24.86 -6.87
C LYS A 124 18.83 -23.44 -7.31
N PHE A 125 18.65 -22.53 -6.35
CA PHE A 125 18.34 -21.13 -6.62
C PHE A 125 19.46 -20.42 -7.39
N LEU A 126 20.71 -20.56 -6.95
CA LEU A 126 21.89 -19.94 -7.58
C LEU A 126 22.16 -20.47 -8.99
N ALA A 127 21.74 -21.70 -9.31
CA ALA A 127 21.81 -22.25 -10.67
C ALA A 127 20.82 -21.57 -11.63
N LEU A 128 19.68 -21.08 -11.12
CA LEU A 128 18.62 -20.46 -11.91
C LEU A 128 18.76 -18.94 -11.97
N VAL A 129 19.20 -18.31 -10.87
CA VAL A 129 19.21 -16.85 -10.66
C VAL A 129 20.62 -16.26 -10.74
N PRO A 130 21.03 -15.73 -11.91
CA PRO A 130 22.27 -14.99 -12.05
C PRO A 130 22.19 -13.60 -11.41
N ALA A 131 23.33 -12.95 -11.19
CA ALA A 131 23.41 -11.61 -10.61
C ALA A 131 22.71 -10.53 -11.44
N GLU A 132 22.60 -10.73 -12.75
CA GLU A 132 21.92 -9.85 -13.71
C GLU A 132 20.39 -10.00 -13.68
N ALA A 133 19.86 -11.11 -13.14
CA ALA A 133 18.42 -11.31 -13.01
C ALA A 133 17.79 -10.20 -12.17
N ILE A 134 16.55 -9.86 -12.46
CA ILE A 134 15.72 -8.98 -11.65
C ILE A 134 14.76 -9.87 -10.87
N LEU A 135 14.93 -9.90 -9.54
CA LEU A 135 14.00 -10.56 -8.63
C LEU A 135 12.84 -9.62 -8.27
N VAL A 136 11.63 -10.05 -8.57
CA VAL A 136 10.39 -9.38 -8.22
C VAL A 136 9.78 -10.06 -6.99
N GLY A 137 9.48 -9.28 -5.95
CA GLY A 137 8.85 -9.78 -4.72
C GLY A 137 7.83 -8.81 -4.13
N HIS A 138 7.18 -9.21 -3.05
CA HIS A 138 6.26 -8.36 -2.29
C HIS A 138 6.68 -8.32 -0.82
N SER A 139 7.26 -7.20 -0.36
CA SER A 139 8.00 -7.17 0.92
C SER A 139 9.14 -8.21 0.96
N ILE A 140 9.92 -8.25 -0.13
CA ILE A 140 10.90 -9.32 -0.45
C ILE A 140 12.05 -9.45 0.56
N GLU A 141 12.19 -8.48 1.47
CA GLU A 141 13.18 -8.51 2.54
C GLU A 141 13.11 -9.81 3.37
N ASN A 142 11.90 -10.25 3.72
CA ASN A 142 11.72 -11.45 4.53
C ASN A 142 12.13 -12.71 3.76
N ASP A 143 11.84 -12.77 2.47
CA ASP A 143 12.21 -13.87 1.57
C ASP A 143 13.73 -14.00 1.48
N LEU A 144 14.43 -12.90 1.18
CA LEU A 144 15.89 -12.90 1.06
C LEU A 144 16.58 -13.17 2.40
N GLN A 145 15.98 -12.73 3.51
CA GLN A 145 16.48 -13.01 4.85
C GLN A 145 16.31 -14.49 5.22
N ALA A 146 15.15 -15.09 4.94
CA ALA A 146 14.89 -16.49 5.22
C ALA A 146 15.73 -17.41 4.33
N LEU A 147 15.88 -17.05 3.05
CA LEU A 147 16.70 -17.76 2.07
C LEU A 147 18.21 -17.53 2.27
N ARG A 148 18.60 -16.52 3.06
CA ARG A 148 20.00 -16.12 3.30
C ARG A 148 20.77 -15.86 2.00
N VAL A 149 20.14 -15.13 1.08
CA VAL A 149 20.73 -14.77 -0.23
C VAL A 149 20.94 -13.27 -0.34
N LEU A 150 22.13 -12.88 -0.82
CA LEU A 150 22.43 -11.52 -1.26
C LEU A 150 22.20 -11.40 -2.76
N HIS A 151 21.12 -10.71 -3.13
CA HIS A 151 20.81 -10.35 -4.51
C HIS A 151 20.45 -8.87 -4.58
N ARG A 152 21.02 -8.12 -5.53
CA ARG A 152 20.95 -6.65 -5.56
C ARG A 152 19.95 -6.10 -6.56
N ARG A 153 19.57 -6.87 -7.58
CA ARG A 153 18.67 -6.40 -8.64
C ARG A 153 17.23 -6.77 -8.29
N VAL A 154 16.64 -5.96 -7.42
CA VAL A 154 15.34 -6.25 -6.81
C VAL A 154 14.29 -5.24 -7.27
N ILE A 155 13.10 -5.74 -7.58
CA ILE A 155 11.85 -4.96 -7.68
C ILE A 155 10.94 -5.41 -6.53
N ASP A 156 10.58 -4.50 -5.63
CA ASP A 156 9.57 -4.77 -4.61
C ASP A 156 8.24 -4.11 -5.00
N THR A 157 7.19 -4.91 -5.16
CA THR A 157 5.86 -4.41 -5.51
C THR A 157 5.25 -3.49 -4.46
N VAL A 158 5.69 -3.53 -3.20
CA VAL A 158 5.32 -2.54 -2.18
C VAL A 158 5.88 -1.16 -2.53
N CYS A 159 7.09 -1.09 -3.07
CA CYS A 159 7.69 0.16 -3.53
C CYS A 159 7.03 0.64 -4.83
N MET A 160 6.65 -0.30 -5.71
CA MET A 160 5.89 0.03 -6.92
C MET A 160 4.49 0.57 -6.62
N TYR A 161 3.83 0.10 -5.55
CA TYR A 161 2.47 0.49 -5.18
C TYR A 161 2.44 1.07 -3.75
N PRO A 162 2.96 2.30 -3.57
CA PRO A 162 3.10 2.89 -2.24
C PRO A 162 1.74 3.05 -1.57
N HIS A 163 1.69 2.75 -0.28
CA HIS A 163 0.47 2.90 0.49
C HIS A 163 0.07 4.39 0.58
N PRO A 164 -1.22 4.77 0.46
CA PRO A 164 -1.64 6.17 0.49
C PRO A 164 -1.25 6.92 1.77
N LYS A 165 -1.25 6.22 2.92
CA LYS A 165 -0.78 6.80 4.20
C LYS A 165 0.75 6.99 4.25
N GLY A 166 1.49 6.36 3.34
CA GLY A 166 2.95 6.34 3.32
C GLY A 166 3.56 5.39 4.35
N PRO A 167 4.90 5.43 4.49
CA PRO A 167 5.62 4.66 5.50
C PRO A 167 5.10 4.93 6.92
N PRO A 168 5.13 3.93 7.83
CA PRO A 168 5.59 2.55 7.63
C PRO A 168 4.52 1.63 7.01
N PHE A 169 3.34 2.16 6.63
CA PHE A 169 2.25 1.34 6.11
C PHE A 169 2.58 0.78 4.72
N ARG A 170 2.27 -0.50 4.51
CA ARG A 170 2.42 -1.22 3.24
C ARG A 170 1.05 -1.75 2.79
N SER A 171 0.80 -1.73 1.49
CA SER A 171 -0.41 -2.34 0.92
C SER A 171 -0.21 -3.85 0.83
N ALA A 172 -1.15 -4.64 1.36
CA ALA A 172 -1.06 -6.10 1.27
C ALA A 172 -1.24 -6.60 -0.18
N LEU A 173 -0.58 -7.70 -0.54
CA LEU A 173 -0.69 -8.30 -1.88
C LEU A 173 -2.16 -8.58 -2.27
N ARG A 174 -2.96 -9.17 -1.38
CA ARG A 174 -4.41 -9.39 -1.58
C ARG A 174 -5.20 -8.12 -1.92
N PHE A 175 -4.77 -6.98 -1.38
CA PHE A 175 -5.43 -5.70 -1.66
C PHE A 175 -5.04 -5.20 -3.05
N LEU A 176 -3.74 -5.25 -3.38
CA LEU A 176 -3.23 -4.81 -4.68
C LEU A 176 -3.79 -5.66 -5.84
N THR A 177 -3.82 -6.97 -5.68
CA THR A 177 -4.37 -7.92 -6.67
C THR A 177 -5.87 -7.72 -6.88
N ASN A 178 -6.64 -7.54 -5.81
CA ASN A 178 -8.06 -7.22 -5.92
C ASN A 178 -8.26 -5.89 -6.64
N GLN A 179 -7.50 -4.85 -6.26
CA GLN A 179 -7.66 -3.51 -6.81
C GLN A 179 -7.20 -3.39 -8.27
N PHE A 180 -6.10 -4.02 -8.67
CA PHE A 180 -5.45 -3.78 -9.96
C PHE A 180 -5.56 -4.94 -10.93
N LEU A 181 -5.71 -6.18 -10.44
CA LEU A 181 -5.90 -7.37 -11.27
C LEU A 181 -7.34 -7.88 -11.25
N ASN A 182 -8.23 -7.30 -10.43
CA ASN A 182 -9.59 -7.81 -10.19
C ASN A 182 -9.60 -9.30 -9.77
N ARG A 183 -8.57 -9.73 -9.05
CA ARG A 183 -8.41 -11.12 -8.59
C ARG A 183 -8.38 -11.18 -7.07
N ALA A 184 -9.19 -12.06 -6.49
CA ALA A 184 -9.05 -12.47 -5.11
C ALA A 184 -8.03 -13.62 -5.03
N ILE A 185 -7.04 -13.48 -4.14
CA ILE A 185 -6.04 -14.48 -3.81
C ILE A 185 -6.14 -14.79 -2.32
N GLN A 186 -5.49 -15.87 -1.84
CA GLN A 186 -5.43 -16.21 -0.41
C GLN A 186 -6.84 -16.37 0.21
N THR A 187 -7.77 -16.99 -0.54
CA THR A 187 -9.19 -17.13 -0.13
C THR A 187 -9.48 -18.43 0.64
N GLY A 188 -8.55 -19.39 0.62
CA GLY A 188 -8.67 -20.66 1.33
C GLY A 188 -8.36 -20.54 2.83
N THR A 189 -8.70 -21.59 3.57
CA THR A 189 -8.38 -21.73 5.01
C THR A 189 -7.07 -22.47 5.26
N ASP A 190 -6.49 -23.05 4.22
CA ASP A 190 -5.38 -24.01 4.31
C ASP A 190 -4.01 -23.32 4.19
N GLY A 191 -3.96 -22.01 4.45
CA GLY A 191 -2.78 -21.16 4.24
C GLY A 191 -2.69 -20.59 2.84
N HIS A 192 -1.62 -19.81 2.60
CA HIS A 192 -1.35 -19.21 1.31
C HIS A 192 -0.67 -20.18 0.35
N CYS A 193 -0.74 -19.86 -0.93
CA CYS A 193 -0.07 -20.59 -1.98
C CYS A 193 1.04 -19.72 -2.54
N SER A 194 2.29 -20.03 -2.21
CA SER A 194 3.45 -19.29 -2.70
C SER A 194 3.53 -19.16 -4.23
N VAL A 195 3.02 -20.14 -4.98
CA VAL A 195 2.89 -20.04 -6.45
C VAL A 195 1.87 -18.98 -6.86
N GLU A 196 0.70 -18.93 -6.21
CA GLU A 196 -0.30 -17.88 -6.44
C GLU A 196 0.28 -16.49 -6.14
N ASP A 197 1.03 -16.37 -5.04
CA ASP A 197 1.59 -15.12 -4.56
C ASP A 197 2.77 -14.63 -5.42
N ALA A 198 3.66 -15.53 -5.85
CA ALA A 198 4.74 -15.22 -6.80
C ALA A 198 4.19 -14.74 -8.16
N VAL A 199 3.18 -15.44 -8.70
CA VAL A 199 2.53 -15.06 -9.97
C VAL A 199 1.78 -13.73 -9.81
N ALA A 200 1.07 -13.52 -8.70
CA ALA A 200 0.40 -12.26 -8.39
C ALA A 200 1.35 -11.06 -8.36
N THR A 201 2.47 -11.25 -7.70
CA THR A 201 3.53 -10.26 -7.58
C THR A 201 4.13 -9.92 -8.94
N LEU A 202 4.43 -10.94 -9.76
CA LEU A 202 4.91 -10.76 -11.13
C LEU A 202 3.91 -9.97 -11.99
N GLN A 203 2.63 -10.35 -11.96
CA GLN A 203 1.59 -9.70 -12.75
C GLN A 203 1.39 -8.24 -12.35
N LEU A 204 1.46 -7.91 -11.06
CA LEU A 204 1.45 -6.51 -10.59
C LEU A 204 2.64 -5.72 -11.14
N ALA A 205 3.85 -6.29 -11.07
CA ALA A 205 5.04 -5.63 -11.60
C ALA A 205 4.93 -5.40 -13.12
N GLN A 206 4.55 -6.43 -13.88
CA GLN A 206 4.35 -6.36 -15.32
C GLN A 206 3.27 -5.34 -15.70
N LEU A 207 2.17 -5.28 -14.93
CA LEU A 207 1.10 -4.30 -15.14
C LEU A 207 1.64 -2.88 -15.01
N LYS A 208 2.39 -2.59 -13.95
CA LYS A 208 2.98 -1.25 -13.76
C LYS A 208 4.06 -0.94 -14.78
N ILE A 209 4.90 -1.91 -15.17
CA ILE A 209 5.88 -1.73 -16.27
C ILE A 209 5.15 -1.37 -17.58
N LYS A 210 4.10 -2.12 -17.93
CA LYS A 210 3.31 -1.92 -19.16
C LYS A 210 2.60 -0.56 -19.22
N HIS A 211 2.13 -0.06 -18.09
CA HIS A 211 1.40 1.21 -18.00
C HIS A 211 2.28 2.41 -17.62
N GLY A 212 3.51 2.15 -17.18
CA GLY A 212 4.46 3.17 -16.74
C GLY A 212 4.28 3.57 -15.27
N PRO A 213 5.18 4.41 -14.75
CA PRO A 213 5.32 4.59 -13.31
C PRO A 213 4.21 5.44 -12.70
N THR A 214 3.46 6.16 -13.53
CA THR A 214 2.27 6.93 -13.14
C THR A 214 1.01 6.07 -12.96
N PHE A 215 1.09 4.76 -13.22
CA PHE A 215 0.05 3.78 -12.95
C PHE A 215 0.10 3.30 -11.48
N PRO A 216 -1.04 3.14 -10.79
CA PRO A 216 -2.38 3.52 -11.22
C PRO A 216 -2.51 5.04 -11.35
N SER A 217 -3.30 5.51 -12.33
CA SER A 217 -3.57 6.95 -12.46
C SER A 217 -4.27 7.44 -11.18
N ILE A 218 -4.08 8.72 -10.83
CA ILE A 218 -4.78 9.38 -9.71
C ILE A 218 -6.29 9.07 -9.76
N GLU A 219 -6.90 8.99 -10.94
CA GLU A 219 -8.31 8.61 -11.09
C GLU A 219 -8.67 7.21 -10.54
N HIS A 220 -7.75 6.25 -10.60
CA HIS A 220 -7.91 4.91 -10.01
C HIS A 220 -7.74 4.91 -8.48
N GLU A 221 -6.85 5.75 -7.95
CA GLU A 221 -6.61 5.89 -6.50
C GLU A 221 -7.82 6.48 -5.75
N TYR A 222 -8.64 7.28 -6.45
CA TYR A 222 -9.80 7.97 -5.87
C TYR A 222 -11.17 7.32 -6.18
N LYS A 223 -11.22 6.05 -6.59
CA LYS A 223 -12.45 5.24 -6.48
C LYS A 223 -12.77 4.86 -5.03
N GLN A 224 -12.51 5.75 -4.06
CA GLN A 224 -13.09 5.64 -2.74
C GLN A 224 -14.61 5.67 -2.88
N LYS A 225 -15.30 4.72 -2.24
CA LYS A 225 -16.77 4.75 -2.10
C LYS A 225 -17.14 6.03 -1.36
N LYS A 226 -17.48 7.08 -2.10
CA LYS A 226 -17.95 8.34 -1.50
C LYS A 226 -19.27 8.05 -0.80
N VAL A 227 -19.41 8.48 0.45
CA VAL A 227 -20.67 8.36 1.20
C VAL A 227 -21.85 8.90 0.38
N VAL A 228 -21.66 10.03 -0.32
CA VAL A 228 -22.66 10.61 -1.22
C VAL A 228 -23.15 9.62 -2.29
N ASN A 229 -22.26 8.80 -2.85
CA ASN A 229 -22.63 7.80 -3.87
C ASN A 229 -23.40 6.62 -3.26
N GLU A 230 -23.05 6.18 -2.05
CA GLU A 230 -23.79 5.11 -1.37
C GLU A 230 -25.17 5.60 -0.92
N MET A 231 -25.25 6.83 -0.41
CA MET A 231 -26.53 7.49 -0.10
C MET A 231 -27.41 7.61 -1.35
N ALA A 232 -26.81 7.93 -2.51
CA ALA A 232 -27.52 7.96 -3.80
C ALA A 232 -28.17 6.62 -4.14
N ARG A 233 -27.40 5.52 -4.02
CA ARG A 233 -27.91 4.17 -4.28
C ARG A 233 -29.04 3.80 -3.33
N ALA A 234 -28.95 4.24 -2.07
CA ALA A 234 -29.99 4.05 -1.06
C ALA A 234 -31.18 5.03 -1.19
N LYS A 235 -31.20 5.90 -2.22
CA LYS A 235 -32.22 6.95 -2.41
C LYS A 235 -32.35 7.89 -1.21
N LYS A 236 -31.23 8.19 -0.56
CA LYS A 236 -31.13 9.10 0.59
C LYS A 236 -30.59 10.46 0.16
N SER A 237 -31.26 11.53 0.57
CA SER A 237 -30.88 12.91 0.26
C SER A 237 -29.66 13.35 1.07
N VAL A 238 -28.76 14.10 0.41
CA VAL A 238 -27.55 14.65 1.04
C VAL A 238 -27.50 16.16 0.79
N LEU A 239 -27.16 16.94 1.81
CA LEU A 239 -26.83 18.35 1.69
C LEU A 239 -25.34 18.56 1.96
N ILE A 240 -24.68 19.35 1.12
CA ILE A 240 -23.27 19.72 1.28
C ILE A 240 -23.15 21.24 1.28
N VAL A 241 -22.65 21.80 2.39
CA VAL A 241 -22.36 23.23 2.55
C VAL A 241 -20.87 23.40 2.84
N ASP A 242 -20.09 23.67 1.80
CA ASP A 242 -18.62 23.77 1.87
C ASP A 242 -18.12 24.75 0.79
N SER A 243 -16.80 24.93 0.68
CA SER A 243 -16.20 25.81 -0.32
C SER A 243 -16.50 25.36 -1.75
N GLN A 244 -16.46 26.30 -2.71
CA GLN A 244 -16.79 26.03 -4.11
C GLN A 244 -15.99 24.85 -4.69
N ARG A 245 -14.71 24.74 -4.33
CA ARG A 245 -13.83 23.63 -4.72
C ARG A 245 -14.27 22.29 -4.14
N ALA A 246 -14.63 22.24 -2.85
CA ALA A 246 -15.07 21.02 -2.19
C ALA A 246 -16.41 20.53 -2.78
N CYS A 247 -17.32 21.46 -3.00
CA CYS A 247 -18.61 21.25 -3.66
C CYS A 247 -18.46 20.57 -5.04
N ARG A 248 -17.53 21.04 -5.89
CA ARG A 248 -17.26 20.40 -7.19
C ARG A 248 -16.76 18.96 -7.05
N SER A 249 -15.85 18.71 -6.10
CA SER A 249 -15.26 17.37 -5.86
C SER A 249 -16.26 16.36 -5.30
N LEU A 250 -17.25 16.83 -4.53
CA LEU A 250 -18.26 16.01 -3.88
C LEU A 250 -19.57 15.93 -4.68
N SER A 251 -19.61 16.49 -5.88
CA SER A 251 -20.78 16.44 -6.76
C SER A 251 -21.19 15.00 -7.07
N GLY A 252 -22.47 14.71 -6.84
CA GLY A 252 -23.12 13.42 -7.08
C GLY A 252 -24.62 13.63 -7.27
N GLY A 253 -25.29 12.75 -8.01
CA GLY A 253 -26.64 12.98 -8.54
C GLY A 253 -27.78 13.16 -7.51
N VAL A 254 -27.54 12.93 -6.22
CA VAL A 254 -28.54 13.10 -5.13
C VAL A 254 -28.18 14.18 -4.12
N ALA A 255 -27.02 14.84 -4.27
CA ALA A 255 -26.57 15.85 -3.33
C ALA A 255 -27.09 17.22 -3.74
N CYS A 256 -27.78 17.90 -2.82
CA CYS A 256 -27.94 19.35 -2.88
C CYS A 256 -26.63 19.99 -2.40
N ILE A 257 -26.07 20.90 -3.19
CA ILE A 257 -24.75 21.46 -2.94
C ILE A 257 -24.85 22.98 -2.94
N ILE A 258 -24.51 23.59 -1.81
CA ILE A 258 -24.60 25.04 -1.61
C ILE A 258 -23.22 25.55 -1.21
N PRO A 259 -22.49 26.22 -2.12
CA PRO A 259 -21.17 26.72 -1.81
C PRO A 259 -21.24 27.89 -0.84
N ARG A 260 -20.58 27.76 0.32
CA ARG A 260 -20.44 28.80 1.35
C ARG A 260 -19.05 28.71 1.97
N GLU A 261 -18.43 29.86 2.21
CA GLU A 261 -17.10 29.95 2.84
C GLU A 261 -17.15 30.68 4.17
N GLU A 262 -18.05 31.66 4.32
CA GLU A 262 -18.24 32.40 5.56
C GLU A 262 -18.94 31.55 6.64
N PRO A 263 -18.35 31.39 7.85
CA PRO A 263 -18.89 30.55 8.92
C PRO A 263 -20.36 30.79 9.25
N ALA A 264 -20.76 32.06 9.35
CA ALA A 264 -22.13 32.44 9.69
C ALA A 264 -23.13 32.02 8.60
N GLU A 265 -22.76 32.17 7.33
CA GLU A 265 -23.60 31.78 6.20
C GLU A 265 -23.73 30.26 6.07
N VAL A 266 -22.65 29.52 6.34
CA VAL A 266 -22.65 28.04 6.40
C VAL A 266 -23.71 27.59 7.41
N VAL A 267 -23.63 28.12 8.64
CA VAL A 267 -24.55 27.75 9.73
C VAL A 267 -25.98 28.16 9.42
N GLN A 268 -26.19 29.37 8.87
CA GLN A 268 -27.52 29.82 8.47
C GLN A 268 -28.14 28.92 7.41
N THR A 269 -27.36 28.51 6.42
CA THR A 269 -27.80 27.61 5.34
C THR A 269 -28.18 26.24 5.89
N VAL A 270 -27.34 25.67 6.76
CA VAL A 270 -27.61 24.39 7.43
C VAL A 270 -28.90 24.46 8.24
N VAL A 271 -29.03 25.46 9.12
CA VAL A 271 -30.22 25.63 9.97
C VAL A 271 -31.47 25.80 9.12
N HIS A 272 -31.43 26.61 8.06
CA HIS A 272 -32.56 26.79 7.17
C HIS A 272 -33.00 25.47 6.51
N GLN A 273 -32.05 24.65 6.04
CA GLN A 273 -32.36 23.37 5.40
C GLN A 273 -32.84 22.28 6.38
N LEU A 274 -32.42 22.33 7.64
CA LEU A 274 -32.91 21.42 8.67
C LEU A 274 -34.37 21.73 9.08
N THR A 275 -34.83 22.97 8.89
CA THR A 275 -36.17 23.43 9.34
C THR A 275 -37.21 23.54 8.23
N THR A 276 -36.90 23.18 6.98
CA THR A 276 -37.82 23.28 5.82
C THR A 276 -38.93 22.22 5.77
N GLY A 277 -39.05 21.36 6.78
CA GLY A 277 -40.05 20.27 6.85
C GLY A 277 -39.65 18.99 6.12
N PHE A 278 -38.63 19.04 5.25
CA PHE A 278 -38.03 17.87 4.59
C PHE A 278 -36.51 17.86 4.77
N PRO A 279 -36.00 17.65 6.00
CA PRO A 279 -34.57 17.71 6.27
C PRO A 279 -33.81 16.63 5.48
N PRO A 280 -32.59 16.94 4.98
CA PRO A 280 -31.72 15.95 4.35
C PRO A 280 -31.38 14.80 5.30
N HIS A 281 -31.23 13.58 4.76
CA HIS A 281 -30.82 12.43 5.56
C HIS A 281 -29.37 12.55 6.07
N LEU A 282 -28.51 13.26 5.32
CA LEU A 282 -27.16 13.60 5.72
C LEU A 282 -26.87 15.05 5.35
N THR A 283 -26.41 15.83 6.31
CA THR A 283 -25.90 17.19 6.07
C THR A 283 -24.43 17.24 6.42
N TRP A 284 -23.59 17.56 5.42
CA TRP A 284 -22.19 17.90 5.60
C TRP A 284 -22.03 19.42 5.57
N ALA A 285 -21.36 19.96 6.58
CA ALA A 285 -20.99 21.37 6.61
C ALA A 285 -19.55 21.54 7.08
N ARG A 286 -18.80 22.45 6.44
CA ARG A 286 -17.45 22.79 6.87
C ARG A 286 -17.36 24.27 7.19
N ILE A 287 -16.88 24.55 8.40
CA ILE A 287 -16.52 25.89 8.85
C ILE A 287 -14.98 25.98 8.87
N ARG A 288 -14.42 27.06 8.34
CA ARG A 288 -12.96 27.30 8.34
C ARG A 288 -12.64 28.50 9.21
N GLY A 289 -11.62 28.36 10.06
CA GLY A 289 -11.24 29.41 10.99
C GLY A 289 -12.33 29.71 12.03
N GLY A 290 -12.07 30.70 12.88
CA GLY A 290 -12.96 31.10 13.96
C GLY A 290 -12.41 30.79 15.34
N LYS A 291 -12.83 31.59 16.33
CA LYS A 291 -12.45 31.34 17.72
C LYS A 291 -13.27 30.19 18.26
N ARG A 292 -12.76 29.51 19.28
CA ARG A 292 -13.47 28.41 19.97
C ARG A 292 -14.85 28.84 20.46
N SER A 293 -15.00 30.09 20.91
CA SER A 293 -16.29 30.69 21.31
C SER A 293 -17.33 30.64 20.19
N ASP A 294 -16.92 30.99 18.97
CA ASP A 294 -17.81 31.11 17.82
C ASP A 294 -18.25 29.73 17.36
N ILE A 295 -17.32 28.77 17.34
CA ILE A 295 -17.59 27.37 17.01
C ILE A 295 -18.62 26.76 17.98
N VAL A 296 -18.47 27.01 19.28
CA VAL A 296 -19.44 26.54 20.29
C VAL A 296 -20.82 27.14 20.05
N ALA A 297 -20.91 28.44 19.75
CA ALA A 297 -22.18 29.10 19.43
C ALA A 297 -22.83 28.53 18.17
N TYR A 298 -22.05 28.27 17.12
CA TYR A 298 -22.51 27.63 15.90
C TYR A 298 -23.03 26.21 16.14
N MET A 299 -22.30 25.41 16.91
CA MET A 299 -22.72 24.06 17.27
C MET A 299 -24.03 24.06 18.06
N GLN A 300 -24.18 24.97 19.04
CA GLN A 300 -25.42 25.12 19.79
C GLN A 300 -26.61 25.47 18.87
N LYS A 301 -26.41 26.44 17.96
CA LYS A 301 -27.46 26.86 17.01
C LYS A 301 -27.90 25.73 16.07
N ILE A 302 -26.96 24.91 15.59
CA ILE A 302 -27.29 23.74 14.78
C ILE A 302 -28.03 22.71 15.64
N LYS A 303 -27.52 22.41 16.84
CA LYS A 303 -28.12 21.43 17.76
C LYS A 303 -29.57 21.74 18.10
N THR A 304 -29.90 23.00 18.38
CA THR A 304 -31.28 23.41 18.69
C THR A 304 -32.22 23.36 17.49
N SER A 305 -31.69 23.20 16.27
CA SER A 305 -32.45 23.17 15.02
C SER A 305 -32.49 21.77 14.39
N LEU A 306 -32.00 20.75 15.10
CA LEU A 306 -32.01 19.37 14.61
C LEU A 306 -33.43 18.80 14.63
N PRO A 307 -33.81 17.99 13.62
CA PRO A 307 -35.01 17.16 13.70
C PRO A 307 -34.92 16.11 14.81
N GLU A 308 -36.05 15.59 15.27
CA GLU A 308 -36.09 14.44 16.20
C GLU A 308 -35.36 13.21 15.62
N ASN A 309 -34.74 12.40 16.50
CA ASN A 309 -33.98 11.21 16.13
C ASN A 309 -32.77 11.51 15.24
N SER A 310 -32.16 12.69 15.42
CA SER A 310 -30.97 13.10 14.66
C SER A 310 -29.69 12.93 15.46
N CYS A 311 -28.58 12.75 14.76
CA CYS A 311 -27.24 12.73 15.35
C CYS A 311 -26.41 13.86 14.75
N LEU A 312 -25.84 14.70 15.61
CA LEU A 312 -24.85 15.70 15.24
C LEU A 312 -23.46 15.20 15.63
N VAL A 313 -22.62 15.03 14.62
CA VAL A 313 -21.19 14.74 14.78
C VAL A 313 -20.40 15.98 14.39
N ALA A 314 -19.76 16.62 15.36
CA ALA A 314 -18.86 17.74 15.14
C ALA A 314 -17.41 17.26 15.28
N VAL A 315 -16.62 17.43 14.22
CA VAL A 315 -15.19 17.12 14.20
C VAL A 315 -14.42 18.42 14.11
N LEU A 316 -13.64 18.71 15.15
CA LEU A 316 -12.71 19.82 15.18
C LEU A 316 -11.30 19.27 14.97
N SER A 317 -10.63 19.74 13.93
CA SER A 317 -9.24 19.37 13.63
C SER A 317 -8.43 20.64 13.31
N GLY A 318 -7.10 20.53 13.44
CA GLY A 318 -6.19 21.56 12.93
C GLY A 318 -6.25 21.71 11.40
N ASP A 319 -5.55 22.71 10.87
CA ASP A 319 -5.38 22.86 9.42
C ASP A 319 -4.57 21.67 8.87
N THR A 320 -5.01 21.14 7.74
CA THR A 320 -4.38 20.00 7.03
C THR A 320 -3.77 20.43 5.70
N ASN A 321 -3.74 21.73 5.38
CA ASN A 321 -3.17 22.24 4.13
C ASN A 321 -1.68 21.90 3.99
N ASP A 322 -0.90 22.04 5.06
CA ASP A 322 0.53 21.69 5.06
C ASP A 322 0.72 20.18 4.85
N LEU A 323 -0.09 19.35 5.51
CA LEU A 323 -0.08 17.90 5.31
C LEU A 323 -0.41 17.55 3.85
N ARG A 324 -1.41 18.21 3.24
CA ARG A 324 -1.76 18.03 1.83
C ARG A 324 -0.66 18.49 0.89
N ALA A 325 0.02 19.59 1.20
CA ALA A 325 1.13 20.10 0.40
C ALA A 325 2.33 19.13 0.45
N LEU A 326 2.67 18.64 1.64
CA LEU A 326 3.69 17.61 1.85
C LEU A 326 3.33 16.31 1.13
N HIS A 327 2.09 15.85 1.24
CA HIS A 327 1.61 14.68 0.51
C HIS A 327 1.70 14.88 -1.01
N LYS A 328 1.25 16.03 -1.52
CA LYS A 328 1.36 16.37 -2.95
C LYS A 328 2.82 16.39 -3.41
N ARG A 329 3.75 16.86 -2.58
CA ARG A 329 5.20 16.85 -2.84
C ARG A 329 5.76 15.43 -2.87
N ARG A 330 5.29 14.55 -1.96
CA ARG A 330 5.62 13.11 -1.96
C ARG A 330 5.13 12.38 -3.20
N THR A 331 4.00 12.83 -3.74
CA THR A 331 3.37 12.22 -4.92
C THR A 331 3.59 13.05 -6.20
N ALA A 332 4.52 14.01 -6.19
CA ALA A 332 4.71 14.94 -7.30
C ALA A 332 5.36 14.23 -8.49
N ARG A 333 4.58 14.06 -9.55
CA ARG A 333 4.87 13.24 -10.75
C ARG A 333 6.02 13.71 -11.65
N THR A 334 6.77 14.73 -11.26
CA THR A 334 7.95 15.17 -12.04
C THR A 334 9.10 14.18 -11.95
N ASP A 335 9.18 13.43 -10.86
CA ASP A 335 10.06 12.27 -10.71
C ASP A 335 9.21 11.06 -10.28
N PRO A 336 9.11 10.00 -11.11
CA PRO A 336 8.33 8.82 -10.75
C PRO A 336 8.94 8.00 -9.59
N ARG A 337 10.17 8.31 -9.17
CA ARG A 337 10.83 7.80 -7.95
C ARG A 337 10.73 8.77 -6.76
N SER A 338 10.05 9.91 -6.89
CA SER A 338 9.93 10.92 -5.81
C SER A 338 9.26 10.42 -4.53
N SER A 339 8.48 9.34 -4.60
CA SER A 339 7.92 8.67 -3.42
C SER A 339 8.93 7.80 -2.65
N LEU A 340 10.11 7.54 -3.23
CA LEU A 340 11.19 6.70 -2.69
C LEU A 340 12.36 7.54 -2.11
N MET A 341 12.45 8.82 -2.49
CA MET A 341 13.60 9.70 -2.23
C MET A 341 13.29 10.82 -1.22
N TRP A 342 12.54 10.51 -0.17
CA TRP A 342 12.34 11.47 0.92
C TRP A 342 13.53 11.42 1.87
N ASP A 343 14.26 12.53 1.96
CA ASP A 343 15.35 12.64 2.93
C ASP A 343 14.80 12.62 4.38
N LYS A 344 15.66 12.31 5.35
CA LYS A 344 15.28 12.20 6.77
C LYS A 344 14.56 13.45 7.28
N LYS A 345 14.98 14.64 6.84
CA LYS A 345 14.39 15.91 7.27
C LYS A 345 13.00 16.12 6.67
N GLN A 346 12.79 15.71 5.42
CA GLN A 346 11.48 15.72 4.77
C GLN A 346 10.54 14.75 5.48
N GLN A 347 10.98 13.52 5.74
CA GLN A 347 10.19 12.51 6.44
C GLN A 347 9.82 12.96 7.86
N GLU A 348 10.77 13.47 8.63
CA GLU A 348 10.51 14.05 9.97
C GLU A 348 9.49 15.20 9.92
N ALA A 349 9.56 16.06 8.90
CA ALA A 349 8.59 17.14 8.73
C ALA A 349 7.18 16.60 8.44
N LEU A 350 7.03 15.60 7.57
CA LEU A 350 5.73 14.95 7.35
C LEU A 350 5.23 14.22 8.59
N ASP A 351 6.08 13.47 9.28
CA ASP A 351 5.67 12.74 10.48
C ASP A 351 5.18 13.70 11.57
N SER A 352 5.92 14.79 11.80
CA SER A 352 5.52 15.85 12.74
C SER A 352 4.19 16.48 12.33
N THR A 353 4.02 16.81 11.04
CA THR A 353 2.81 17.44 10.52
C THR A 353 1.61 16.48 10.54
N ALA A 354 1.83 15.19 10.23
CA ALA A 354 0.83 14.15 10.26
C ALA A 354 0.38 13.86 11.71
N MET A 355 1.32 13.78 12.64
CA MET A 355 1.02 13.65 14.07
C MET A 355 0.18 14.83 14.58
N ALA A 356 0.54 16.06 14.21
CA ALA A 356 -0.27 17.23 14.56
C ALA A 356 -1.69 17.15 13.95
N ALA A 357 -1.80 16.73 12.69
CA ALA A 357 -3.08 16.58 11.98
C ALA A 357 -3.95 15.40 12.47
N GLN A 358 -3.39 14.44 13.19
CA GLN A 358 -4.13 13.33 13.80
C GLN A 358 -4.81 13.71 15.12
N THR A 359 -4.51 14.89 15.67
CA THR A 359 -5.16 15.38 16.88
C THR A 359 -6.39 16.21 16.55
N GLY A 360 -7.50 15.89 17.22
CA GLY A 360 -8.77 16.57 17.04
C GLY A 360 -9.76 16.22 18.14
N LEU A 361 -10.87 16.96 18.18
CA LEU A 361 -11.97 16.70 19.09
C LEU A 361 -13.18 16.23 18.28
N VAL A 362 -13.75 15.09 18.67
CA VAL A 362 -15.02 14.61 18.14
C VAL A 362 -16.07 14.79 19.22
N HIS A 363 -17.13 15.52 18.89
CA HIS A 363 -18.28 15.70 19.77
C HIS A 363 -19.52 15.11 19.10
N ILE A 364 -20.18 14.18 19.79
CA ILE A 364 -21.37 13.49 19.30
C ILE A 364 -22.53 13.90 20.19
N CYS A 365 -23.58 14.44 19.58
CA CYS A 365 -24.84 14.78 20.23
C CYS A 365 -25.96 13.99 19.57
N LEU A 366 -26.70 13.23 20.36
CA LEU A 366 -27.96 12.62 19.95
C LEU A 366 -29.09 13.58 20.33
N HIS A 367 -30.03 13.82 19.42
CA HIS A 367 -31.19 14.67 19.65
C HIS A 367 -32.48 13.88 19.66
#